data_AF-A0A830EG62-F1
#
_entry.id   AF-A0A830EG62-F1
#
_cell.length_a   1.000
_cell.length_b   1.000
_cell.length_c   1.000
_cell.angle_alpha   90.00
_cell.angle_beta   90.00
_cell.angle_gamma   90.00
#
_symmetry.space_group_name_H-M   'P 1'
#
loop_
_entity.id
_entity.type
_entity.pdbx_description
1 polymer ?
#
loop_
_entity_poly.entity_id
_entity_poly.type
_entity_poly.pdbx_seq_one_letter_code
_entity_poly.pdbx_strand_id
1 'polypeptide(L)'
;MRYLTSHQRIFISERATKDMNWQLKRFIEVMSEEGLLTGLRKSYQYVKLDVFKMNRALRYEVPDMFYRPLFERKYGTGIDVLDRDWDNLIVLDAYRYDYFKRHSRFEGELFRELTKGNWSLEWVLGNFRGRDLTDTVCVSGNVFYERLEPDTLFLLKSLGRDPQEITQTALRMNEKYPNKRLIVHYMTPHTPHRGQIAKDLAGPDEEFADIFQLYLNGDISKEKMRQSYVENVNIAESYVESLLEELEGKTVLTSDHGENLGEVQFGLPRVNHGHETVECRFVPWLQLPSGERKEIKKEESKGFDYSDDGVMRERLEALGYM
;
A
#
# COMPACT_ATOMS: atom_id res chain seq x y z
N MET A 1 -0.11 -31.88 0.49
CA MET A 1 -1.40 -32.01 1.20
C MET A 1 -1.12 -32.20 2.69
N ARG A 2 -1.26 -31.15 3.50
CA ARG A 2 -1.32 -31.27 4.96
C ARG A 2 -2.76 -31.05 5.38
N TYR A 3 -3.30 -31.99 6.14
CA TYR A 3 -4.67 -32.00 6.63
C TYR A 3 -4.87 -30.88 7.68
N LEU A 4 -5.90 -30.05 7.50
CA LEU A 4 -6.38 -29.11 8.53
C LEU A 4 -6.69 -29.86 9.82
N THR A 5 -6.21 -29.35 10.96
CA THR A 5 -6.46 -29.96 12.27
C THR A 5 -7.92 -29.78 12.69
N SER A 6 -8.43 -30.65 13.57
CA SER A 6 -9.83 -30.65 14.04
C SER A 6 -10.30 -29.30 14.60
N HIS A 7 -9.40 -28.52 15.19
CA HIS A 7 -9.69 -27.20 15.75
C HIS A 7 -9.89 -26.12 14.66
N GLN A 8 -9.19 -26.21 13.53
CA GLN A 8 -9.38 -25.28 12.41
C GLN A 8 -10.72 -25.51 11.69
N ARG A 9 -11.23 -26.74 11.67
CA ARG A 9 -12.56 -27.05 11.11
C ARG A 9 -13.70 -26.48 11.96
N ILE A 10 -13.56 -26.51 13.29
CA ILE A 10 -14.58 -25.98 14.21
C ILE A 10 -14.64 -24.45 14.11
N PHE A 11 -13.50 -23.76 14.11
CA PHE A 11 -13.43 -22.30 14.04
C PHE A 11 -13.98 -21.73 12.73
N ILE A 12 -13.76 -22.41 11.60
CA ILE A 12 -14.34 -22.03 10.30
C ILE A 12 -15.85 -22.29 10.29
N SER A 13 -16.33 -23.40 10.91
CA SER A 13 -17.76 -23.72 10.97
C SER A 13 -18.55 -22.78 11.88
N GLU A 14 -17.98 -22.34 13.00
CA GLU A 14 -18.60 -21.39 13.94
C GLU A 14 -18.67 -19.97 13.38
N ARG A 15 -17.67 -19.55 12.60
CA ARG A 15 -17.67 -18.25 11.93
C ARG A 15 -18.68 -18.23 10.77
N ALA A 16 -18.69 -19.28 9.95
CA ALA A 16 -19.65 -19.43 8.84
C ALA A 16 -21.10 -19.50 9.34
N THR A 17 -21.36 -20.16 10.48
CA THR A 17 -22.70 -20.21 11.08
C THR A 17 -23.12 -18.88 11.72
N LYS A 18 -22.19 -18.14 12.33
CA LYS A 18 -22.46 -16.77 12.83
C LYS A 18 -22.78 -15.79 11.69
N ASP A 19 -22.02 -15.83 10.60
CA ASP A 19 -22.24 -14.96 9.44
C ASP A 19 -23.57 -15.28 8.75
N MET A 20 -23.89 -16.57 8.58
CA MET A 20 -25.17 -17.01 7.99
C MET A 20 -26.37 -16.61 8.86
N ASN A 21 -26.24 -16.66 10.20
CA ASN A 21 -27.29 -16.20 11.12
C ASN A 21 -27.47 -14.68 11.07
N TRP A 22 -26.39 -13.91 10.91
CA TRP A 22 -26.47 -12.45 10.76
C TRP A 22 -27.14 -12.05 9.44
N GLN A 23 -26.77 -12.69 8.33
CA GLN A 23 -27.35 -12.44 7.02
C GLN A 23 -28.87 -12.73 6.99
N LEU A 24 -29.30 -13.83 7.63
CA LEU A 24 -30.72 -14.16 7.76
C LEU A 24 -31.48 -13.11 8.58
N LYS A 25 -30.90 -12.68 9.71
CA LYS A 25 -31.50 -11.66 10.56
C LYS A 25 -31.64 -10.33 9.83
N ARG A 26 -30.59 -9.92 9.11
CA ARG A 26 -30.59 -8.69 8.32
C ARG A 26 -31.60 -8.73 7.17
N PHE A 27 -31.75 -9.88 6.52
CA PHE A 27 -32.78 -10.09 5.49
C PHE A 27 -34.19 -9.96 6.08
N ILE A 28 -34.46 -10.56 7.24
CA ILE A 28 -35.77 -10.46 7.92
C ILE A 28 -36.07 -9.00 8.30
N GLU A 29 -35.10 -8.27 8.86
CA GLU A 29 -35.22 -6.84 9.18
C GLU A 29 -35.61 -6.02 7.93
N VAL A 30 -34.84 -6.14 6.85
CA VAL A 30 -35.09 -5.42 5.59
C VAL A 30 -36.44 -5.82 4.97
N MET A 31 -36.84 -7.09 5.05
CA MET A 31 -38.18 -7.50 4.61
C MET A 31 -39.29 -6.86 5.44
N SER A 32 -39.09 -6.73 6.75
CA SER A 32 -40.08 -6.14 7.67
C SER A 32 -40.21 -4.62 7.52
N GLU A 33 -39.12 -3.93 7.20
CA GLU A 33 -39.06 -2.47 7.08
C GLU A 33 -39.36 -1.98 5.65
N GLU A 34 -38.84 -2.68 4.64
CA GLU A 34 -38.82 -2.21 3.24
C GLU A 34 -39.55 -3.15 2.26
N GLY A 35 -40.13 -4.25 2.78
CA GLY A 35 -40.91 -5.21 2.01
C GLY A 35 -40.10 -6.32 1.35
N LEU A 36 -40.78 -7.44 1.07
CA LEU A 36 -40.22 -8.69 0.53
C LEU A 36 -39.43 -8.50 -0.77
N LEU A 37 -39.93 -7.69 -1.70
CA LEU A 37 -39.28 -7.43 -2.99
C LEU A 37 -37.92 -6.73 -2.81
N THR A 38 -37.83 -5.79 -1.87
CA THR A 38 -36.59 -5.06 -1.57
C THR A 38 -35.58 -5.96 -0.87
N GLY A 39 -36.05 -6.78 0.09
CA GLY A 39 -35.22 -7.81 0.72
C GLY A 39 -34.61 -8.77 -0.29
N LEU A 40 -35.42 -9.35 -1.18
CA LEU A 40 -34.95 -10.28 -2.22
C LEU A 40 -33.97 -9.61 -3.20
N ARG A 41 -34.22 -8.35 -3.60
CA ARG A 41 -33.31 -7.59 -4.45
C ARG A 41 -31.95 -7.35 -3.78
N LYS A 42 -31.94 -6.95 -2.51
CA LYS A 42 -30.70 -6.71 -1.74
C LYS A 42 -29.92 -8.01 -1.52
N SER A 43 -30.60 -9.11 -1.20
CA SER A 43 -29.96 -10.44 -1.09
C SER A 43 -29.39 -10.93 -2.42
N TYR A 44 -30.10 -10.71 -3.53
CA TYR A 44 -29.59 -11.04 -4.86
C TYR A 44 -28.33 -10.22 -5.21
N GLN A 45 -28.31 -8.92 -4.88
CA GLN A 45 -27.11 -8.10 -5.06
C GLN A 45 -25.94 -8.58 -4.20
N TYR A 46 -26.21 -8.97 -2.95
CA TYR A 46 -25.19 -9.52 -2.05
C TYR A 46 -24.60 -10.84 -2.57
N VAL A 47 -25.45 -11.79 -2.99
CA VAL A 47 -25.01 -13.05 -3.61
C VAL A 47 -24.25 -12.79 -4.91
N LYS A 48 -24.71 -11.84 -5.73
CA LYS A 48 -24.01 -11.43 -6.96
C LYS A 48 -22.64 -10.84 -6.65
N LEU A 49 -22.52 -10.02 -5.60
CA LEU A 49 -21.25 -9.48 -5.13
C LEU A 49 -20.33 -10.58 -4.59
N ASP A 50 -20.84 -11.56 -3.84
CA ASP A 50 -20.06 -12.68 -3.32
C ASP A 50 -19.58 -13.62 -4.44
N VAL A 51 -20.44 -13.94 -5.41
CA VAL A 51 -20.07 -14.72 -6.60
C VAL A 51 -19.07 -13.94 -7.46
N PHE A 52 -19.20 -12.62 -7.56
CA PHE A 52 -18.24 -11.75 -8.24
C PHE A 52 -16.88 -11.73 -7.52
N LYS A 53 -16.87 -11.54 -6.20
CA LYS A 53 -15.67 -11.60 -5.35
C LYS A 53 -14.99 -12.95 -5.44
N MET A 54 -15.74 -14.05 -5.37
CA MET A 54 -15.22 -15.41 -5.49
C MET A 54 -14.63 -15.68 -6.88
N ASN A 55 -15.30 -15.25 -7.95
CA ASN A 55 -14.75 -15.33 -9.31
C ASN A 55 -13.49 -14.47 -9.47
N ARG A 56 -13.42 -13.31 -8.82
CA ARG A 56 -12.22 -12.47 -8.80
C ARG A 56 -11.09 -13.17 -8.05
N ALA A 57 -11.31 -13.65 -6.83
CA ALA A 57 -10.29 -14.37 -6.05
C ALA A 57 -9.74 -15.60 -6.80
N LEU A 58 -10.61 -16.41 -7.41
CA LEU A 58 -10.20 -17.57 -8.20
C LEU A 58 -9.39 -17.22 -9.45
N ARG A 59 -9.66 -16.07 -10.09
CA ARG A 59 -8.95 -15.64 -11.31
C ARG A 59 -7.67 -14.84 -11.03
N TYR A 60 -7.61 -14.14 -9.90
CA TYR A 60 -6.57 -13.15 -9.63
C TYR A 60 -5.66 -13.54 -8.46
N GLU A 61 -6.21 -14.04 -7.34
CA GLU A 61 -5.45 -14.25 -6.09
C GLU A 61 -4.91 -15.68 -5.97
N VAL A 62 -5.73 -16.69 -6.32
CA VAL A 62 -5.35 -18.10 -6.20
C VAL A 62 -4.15 -18.47 -7.08
N PRO A 63 -4.08 -18.08 -8.37
CA PRO A 63 -2.90 -18.36 -9.20
C PRO A 63 -1.63 -17.78 -8.61
N ASP A 64 -1.70 -16.58 -8.03
CA ASP A 64 -0.55 -15.86 -7.49
C ASP A 64 0.00 -16.52 -6.22
N MET A 65 -0.88 -17.00 -5.34
CA MET A 65 -0.48 -17.79 -4.17
C MET A 65 0.33 -19.03 -4.54
N PHE A 66 -0.03 -19.72 -5.64
CA PHE A 66 0.72 -20.89 -6.11
C PHE A 66 1.96 -20.52 -6.93
N TYR A 67 1.98 -19.34 -7.54
CA TYR A 67 3.10 -18.87 -8.35
C TYR A 67 4.24 -18.29 -7.49
N ARG A 68 3.91 -17.72 -6.33
CA ARG A 68 4.90 -17.11 -5.43
C ARG A 68 6.16 -17.95 -5.16
N PRO A 69 6.07 -19.24 -4.79
CA PRO A 69 7.29 -20.04 -4.56
C PRO A 69 8.18 -20.17 -5.80
N LEU A 70 7.59 -20.17 -6.99
CA LEU A 70 8.34 -20.18 -8.26
C LEU A 70 9.00 -18.83 -8.52
N PHE A 71 8.27 -17.74 -8.26
CA PHE A 71 8.80 -16.38 -8.35
C PHE A 71 10.00 -16.19 -7.41
N GLU A 72 9.85 -16.55 -6.13
CA GLU A 72 10.88 -16.39 -5.11
C GLU A 72 12.08 -17.32 -5.34
N ARG A 73 11.85 -18.53 -5.86
CA ARG A 73 12.95 -19.40 -6.30
C ARG A 73 13.77 -18.77 -7.43
N LYS A 74 13.13 -18.00 -8.31
CA LYS A 74 13.78 -17.38 -9.47
C LYS A 74 14.50 -16.07 -9.12
N TYR A 75 13.89 -15.24 -8.28
CA TYR A 75 14.36 -13.87 -8.04
C TYR A 75 14.82 -13.61 -6.60
N GLY A 76 14.42 -14.43 -5.63
CA GLY A 76 14.64 -14.23 -4.20
C GLY A 76 13.40 -13.74 -3.46
N THR A 77 13.54 -13.45 -2.17
CA THR A 77 12.44 -13.02 -1.28
C THR A 77 12.37 -11.51 -1.07
N GLY A 78 13.36 -10.77 -1.57
CA GLY A 78 13.49 -9.33 -1.41
C GLY A 78 14.55 -8.94 -0.39
N ILE A 79 15.02 -7.70 -0.49
CA ILE A 79 16.07 -7.15 0.38
C ILE A 79 15.50 -6.76 1.75
N ASP A 80 16.34 -6.81 2.78
CA ASP A 80 16.03 -6.16 4.05
C ASP A 80 16.37 -4.67 3.95
N VAL A 81 15.34 -3.82 3.94
CA VAL A 81 15.56 -2.37 3.74
C VAL A 81 16.25 -1.76 4.95
N LEU A 82 16.09 -2.32 6.15
CA LEU A 82 16.64 -1.78 7.39
C LEU A 82 18.13 -2.08 7.56
N ASP A 83 18.61 -3.14 6.92
CA ASP A 83 20.03 -3.54 6.90
C ASP A 83 20.85 -2.70 5.90
N ARG A 84 20.19 -1.90 5.06
CA ARG A 84 20.88 -0.96 4.17
C ARG A 84 21.27 0.32 4.92
N ASP A 85 22.35 0.93 4.45
CA ASP A 85 22.90 2.16 5.05
C ASP A 85 22.19 3.41 4.51
N TRP A 86 21.38 4.02 5.37
CA TRP A 86 20.65 5.27 5.12
C TRP A 86 20.30 5.95 6.45
N ASP A 87 20.25 7.28 6.43
CA ASP A 87 19.74 8.11 7.53
C ASP A 87 18.27 8.46 7.30
N ASN A 88 17.89 8.69 6.02
CA ASN A 88 16.52 8.97 5.61
C ASN A 88 16.08 7.97 4.53
N LEU A 89 14.94 7.31 4.74
CA LEU A 89 14.31 6.42 3.78
C LEU A 89 12.97 7.02 3.34
N ILE A 90 12.93 7.46 2.08
CA ILE A 90 11.72 8.01 1.47
C ILE A 90 11.07 6.91 0.64
N VAL A 91 9.84 6.54 1.00
CA VAL A 91 9.07 5.47 0.39
C VAL A 91 7.87 6.06 -0.34
N LEU A 92 7.79 5.82 -1.64
CA LEU A 92 6.67 6.23 -2.50
C LEU A 92 5.86 4.99 -2.87
N ASP A 93 4.60 4.90 -2.43
CA ASP A 93 3.76 3.72 -2.62
C ASP A 93 3.54 3.37 -4.11
N ALA A 94 3.69 2.09 -4.47
CA ALA A 94 3.46 1.57 -5.82
C ALA A 94 4.33 2.18 -6.94
N TYR A 95 5.55 2.63 -6.63
CA TYR A 95 6.45 3.24 -7.62
C TYR A 95 7.33 2.19 -8.31
N ARG A 96 6.99 1.86 -9.57
CA ARG A 96 7.72 0.87 -10.38
C ARG A 96 9.13 1.32 -10.74
N TYR A 97 10.09 0.40 -10.68
CA TYR A 97 11.48 0.65 -11.09
C TYR A 97 11.62 1.23 -12.51
N ASP A 98 10.90 0.64 -13.48
CA ASP A 98 11.08 1.01 -14.88
C ASP A 98 10.49 2.39 -15.21
N TYR A 99 9.46 2.81 -14.48
CA TYR A 99 8.92 4.17 -14.56
C TYR A 99 9.81 5.16 -13.83
N PHE A 100 10.30 4.82 -12.64
CA PHE A 100 11.26 5.65 -11.92
C PHE A 100 12.47 5.97 -12.80
N LYS A 101 13.08 4.95 -13.42
CA LYS A 101 14.24 5.12 -14.31
C LYS A 101 13.97 6.06 -15.50
N ARG A 102 12.73 6.12 -16.00
CA ARG A 102 12.38 6.91 -17.21
C ARG A 102 11.84 8.29 -16.91
N HIS A 103 11.18 8.47 -15.77
CA HIS A 103 10.35 9.64 -15.49
C HIS A 103 10.76 10.38 -14.22
N SER A 104 11.56 9.78 -13.34
CA SER A 104 11.98 10.44 -12.12
C SER A 104 12.83 11.66 -12.41
N ARG A 105 12.58 12.75 -11.68
CA ARG A 105 13.40 13.96 -11.72
C ARG A 105 14.68 13.87 -10.87
N PHE A 106 14.81 12.82 -10.07
CA PHE A 106 15.90 12.70 -9.10
C PHE A 106 17.12 12.01 -9.70
N GLU A 107 18.29 12.58 -9.45
CA GLU A 107 19.58 12.04 -9.88
C GLU A 107 20.35 11.39 -8.72
N GLY A 108 21.06 10.31 -9.01
CA GLY A 108 21.80 9.53 -8.01
C GLY A 108 22.19 8.16 -8.52
N GLU A 109 22.66 7.30 -7.61
CA GLU A 109 23.00 5.92 -7.93
C GLU A 109 21.74 5.04 -7.84
N LEU A 110 21.20 4.68 -9.01
CA LEU A 110 19.95 3.93 -9.12
C LEU A 110 20.19 2.42 -9.23
N PHE A 111 19.63 1.67 -8.29
CA PHE A 111 19.61 0.21 -8.29
C PHE A 111 18.20 -0.31 -8.54
N ARG A 112 18.14 -1.51 -9.11
CA ARG A 112 16.90 -2.29 -9.24
C ARG A 112 16.88 -3.32 -8.12
N GLU A 113 16.03 -3.13 -7.13
CA GLU A 113 15.98 -3.99 -5.96
C GLU A 113 14.68 -4.78 -5.90
N LEU A 114 14.76 -5.97 -5.31
CA LEU A 114 13.59 -6.82 -5.08
C LEU A 114 12.98 -6.49 -3.73
N THR A 115 11.68 -6.21 -3.68
CA THR A 115 10.97 -5.88 -2.45
C THR A 115 10.40 -7.12 -1.72
N LYS A 116 10.24 -7.02 -0.39
CA LYS A 116 9.62 -8.04 0.48
C LYS A 116 8.09 -7.97 0.41
N GLY A 117 7.54 -8.41 -0.71
CA GLY A 117 6.10 -8.50 -0.93
C GLY A 117 5.65 -7.70 -2.15
N ASN A 118 4.36 -7.77 -2.44
CA ASN A 118 3.73 -7.10 -3.58
C ASN A 118 2.66 -6.08 -3.17
N TRP A 119 2.61 -5.75 -1.87
CA TRP A 119 1.69 -4.82 -1.24
C TRP A 119 2.24 -4.36 0.12
N SER A 120 1.79 -3.20 0.60
CA SER A 120 2.42 -2.52 1.74
C SER A 120 2.37 -3.28 3.07
N LEU A 121 1.27 -3.99 3.39
CA LEU A 121 1.17 -4.71 4.68
C LEU A 121 2.27 -5.78 4.79
N GLU A 122 2.50 -6.51 3.72
CA GLU A 122 3.56 -7.51 3.69
C GLU A 122 4.94 -6.86 3.77
N TRP A 123 5.15 -5.74 3.07
CA TRP A 123 6.40 -5.00 3.14
C TRP A 123 6.70 -4.49 4.56
N VAL A 124 5.70 -3.94 5.25
CA VAL A 124 5.81 -3.49 6.63
C VAL A 124 6.11 -4.66 7.57
N LEU A 125 5.32 -5.74 7.53
CA LEU A 125 5.57 -6.87 8.43
C LEU A 125 6.88 -7.60 8.12
N GLY A 126 7.27 -7.70 6.85
CA GLY A 126 8.46 -8.40 6.41
C GLY A 126 9.77 -7.66 6.71
N ASN A 127 9.74 -6.33 6.86
CA ASN A 127 10.92 -5.55 7.21
C ASN A 127 10.96 -5.19 8.70
N PHE A 128 9.84 -4.79 9.31
CA PHE A 128 9.84 -4.09 10.60
C PHE A 128 9.50 -4.98 11.79
N ARG A 129 8.73 -6.06 11.59
CA ARG A 129 8.24 -6.88 12.70
C ARG A 129 9.39 -7.52 13.48
N GLY A 130 9.34 -7.39 14.80
CA GLY A 130 10.37 -7.95 15.69
C GLY A 130 11.73 -7.26 15.60
N ARG A 131 11.81 -6.07 14.99
CA ARG A 131 13.00 -5.23 14.97
C ARG A 131 12.95 -4.21 16.10
N ASP A 132 14.13 -3.78 16.56
CA ASP A 132 14.27 -2.65 17.48
C ASP A 132 14.77 -1.42 16.69
N LEU A 133 13.83 -0.51 16.43
CA LEU A 133 14.01 0.76 15.69
C LEU A 133 13.73 1.96 16.60
N THR A 134 14.11 1.85 17.87
CA THR A 134 14.09 2.92 18.88
C THR A 134 15.03 4.11 18.59
N ASP A 135 15.71 4.08 17.44
CA ASP A 135 16.48 5.15 16.83
C ASP A 135 15.78 5.81 15.63
N THR A 136 14.55 5.39 15.29
CA THR A 136 13.89 5.73 14.02
C THR A 136 12.53 6.39 14.26
N VAL A 137 12.32 7.55 13.63
CA VAL A 137 11.00 8.18 13.49
C VAL A 137 10.39 7.74 12.16
N CYS A 138 9.16 7.24 12.18
CA CYS A 138 8.38 6.94 10.98
C CYS A 138 7.22 7.92 10.84
N VAL A 139 7.14 8.61 9.70
CA VAL A 139 6.00 9.44 9.29
C VAL A 139 5.35 8.78 8.09
N SER A 140 4.09 8.38 8.22
CA SER A 140 3.46 7.50 7.23
C SER A 140 2.00 7.88 7.01
N GLY A 141 1.59 7.97 5.74
CA GLY A 141 0.17 7.93 5.36
C GLY A 141 -0.37 6.50 5.24
N ASN A 142 0.50 5.50 5.35
CA ASN A 142 0.17 4.09 5.29
C ASN A 142 -0.12 3.54 6.69
N VAL A 143 -1.37 3.15 6.94
CA VAL A 143 -1.85 2.68 8.25
C VAL A 143 -1.29 1.32 8.67
N PHE A 144 -0.65 0.55 7.78
CA PHE A 144 -0.19 -0.80 8.12
C PHE A 144 0.94 -0.84 9.15
N TYR A 145 1.66 0.26 9.38
CA TYR A 145 2.61 0.35 10.50
C TYR A 145 1.94 0.19 11.86
N GLU A 146 0.64 0.46 11.99
CA GLU A 146 -0.12 0.25 13.22
C GLU A 146 -0.32 -1.24 13.56
N ARG A 147 0.05 -2.16 12.66
CA ARG A 147 0.10 -3.61 12.91
C ARG A 147 1.36 -4.06 13.64
N LEU A 148 2.35 -3.18 13.80
CA LEU A 148 3.56 -3.45 14.54
C LEU A 148 3.33 -3.31 16.05
N GLU A 149 4.25 -3.86 16.82
CA GLU A 149 4.31 -3.64 18.26
C GLU A 149 4.62 -2.15 18.55
N PRO A 150 3.90 -1.45 19.46
CA PRO A 150 4.06 -0.01 19.68
C PRO A 150 5.47 0.46 20.04
N ASP A 151 6.29 -0.42 20.61
CA ASP A 151 7.68 -0.20 21.00
C ASP A 151 8.69 -0.51 19.89
N THR A 152 8.25 -0.95 18.70
CA THR A 152 9.11 -1.23 17.55
C THR A 152 9.90 0.00 17.11
N LEU A 153 9.26 1.17 17.06
CA LEU A 153 9.82 2.43 16.59
C LEU A 153 10.04 3.40 17.75
N PHE A 154 10.96 4.36 17.60
CA PHE A 154 11.04 5.49 18.53
C PHE A 154 9.72 6.30 18.53
N LEU A 155 9.18 6.56 17.34
CA LEU A 155 7.91 7.26 17.17
C LEU A 155 7.29 6.90 15.81
N LEU A 156 6.00 6.58 15.80
CA LEU A 156 5.18 6.53 14.58
C LEU A 156 4.21 7.71 14.55
N LYS A 157 4.26 8.51 13.47
CA LYS A 157 3.24 9.48 13.09
C LYS A 157 2.38 8.88 11.98
N SER A 158 1.21 8.39 12.35
CA SER A 158 0.24 7.82 11.42
C SER A 158 -0.75 8.90 10.97
N LEU A 159 -0.74 9.20 9.67
CA LEU A 159 -1.45 10.31 9.05
C LEU A 159 -2.42 9.84 7.96
N GLY A 160 -3.16 10.77 7.37
CA GLY A 160 -3.94 10.52 6.16
C GLY A 160 -3.08 10.44 4.90
N ARG A 161 -3.75 10.35 3.74
CA ARG A 161 -3.12 10.19 2.42
C ARG A 161 -2.72 11.51 1.75
N ASP A 162 -2.69 12.61 2.49
CA ASP A 162 -2.28 13.92 1.98
C ASP A 162 -0.75 14.04 1.98
N PRO A 163 -0.09 14.05 0.80
CA PRO A 163 1.36 14.18 0.72
C PRO A 163 1.87 15.50 1.29
N GLN A 164 1.05 16.57 1.32
CA GLN A 164 1.46 17.83 1.95
C GLN A 164 1.58 17.67 3.46
N GLU A 165 0.57 17.11 4.12
CA GLU A 165 0.58 16.83 5.56
C GLU A 165 1.75 15.89 5.95
N ILE A 166 2.00 14.85 5.15
CA ILE A 166 3.12 13.92 5.34
C ILE A 166 4.45 14.67 5.27
N THR A 167 4.66 15.49 4.24
CA THR A 167 5.89 16.27 4.04
C THR A 167 6.13 17.24 5.19
N GLN A 168 5.12 18.04 5.55
CA GLN A 168 5.23 19.01 6.64
C GLN A 168 5.47 18.33 7.99
N THR A 169 4.87 17.16 8.22
CA THR A 169 5.12 16.40 9.45
C THR A 169 6.53 15.81 9.47
N ALA A 170 7.02 15.29 8.36
CA ALA A 170 8.38 14.78 8.23
C ALA A 170 9.42 15.86 8.54
N LEU A 171 9.26 17.07 8.00
CA LEU A 171 10.13 18.22 8.28
C LEU A 171 10.14 18.56 9.78
N ARG A 172 8.96 18.69 10.40
CA ARG A 172 8.85 18.96 11.84
C ARG A 172 9.50 17.87 12.69
N MET A 173 9.37 16.60 12.28
CA MET A 173 9.98 15.49 13.03
C MET A 173 11.49 15.44 12.86
N ASN A 174 11.99 15.75 11.66
CA ASN A 174 13.42 15.87 11.40
C ASN A 174 14.07 16.96 12.26
N GLU A 175 13.45 18.15 12.33
CA GLU A 175 13.91 19.25 13.18
C GLU A 175 13.86 18.90 14.67
N LYS A 176 12.77 18.25 15.11
CA LYS A 176 12.56 17.90 16.53
C LYS A 176 13.47 16.76 16.99
N TYR A 177 13.86 15.86 16.10
CA TYR A 177 14.62 14.65 16.40
C TYR A 177 15.77 14.44 15.41
N PRO A 178 16.77 15.35 15.36
CA PRO A 178 17.84 15.32 14.36
C PRO A 178 18.78 14.12 14.52
N ASN A 179 18.80 13.50 15.70
CA ASN A 179 19.60 12.32 16.04
C ASN A 179 18.89 10.98 15.73
N LYS A 180 17.80 11.00 14.95
CA LYS A 180 17.04 9.81 14.57
C LYS A 180 17.13 9.55 13.07
N ARG A 181 17.03 8.27 12.70
CA ARG A 181 16.72 7.90 11.33
C ARG A 181 15.30 8.35 11.02
N LEU A 182 15.04 8.71 9.78
CA LEU A 182 13.72 9.16 9.34
C LEU A 182 13.20 8.23 8.24
N ILE A 183 11.99 7.71 8.43
CA ILE A 183 11.24 7.03 7.38
C ILE A 183 10.05 7.91 7.02
N VAL A 184 9.86 8.19 5.74
CA VAL A 184 8.71 8.94 5.23
C VAL A 184 8.01 8.10 4.18
N HIS A 185 6.79 7.63 4.47
CA HIS A 185 6.03 6.77 3.57
C HIS A 185 4.81 7.52 3.01
N TYR A 186 4.93 7.93 1.74
CA TYR A 186 3.88 8.56 0.96
C TYR A 186 2.95 7.52 0.34
N MET A 187 1.64 7.76 0.41
CA MET A 187 0.62 6.94 -0.28
C MET A 187 0.51 7.26 -1.78
N THR A 188 1.25 8.23 -2.30
CA THR A 188 1.34 8.53 -3.73
C THR A 188 2.66 7.99 -4.27
N PRO A 189 2.75 7.47 -5.51
CA PRO A 189 1.78 7.55 -6.62
C PRO A 189 0.66 6.49 -6.66
N HIS A 190 0.43 5.70 -5.60
CA HIS A 190 -0.70 4.76 -5.56
C HIS A 190 -2.06 5.44 -5.87
N THR A 191 -3.02 4.64 -6.35
CA THR A 191 -4.38 5.07 -6.67
C THR A 191 -5.14 5.63 -5.44
N PRO A 192 -6.07 6.61 -5.59
CA PRO A 192 -6.54 7.23 -6.84
C PRO A 192 -5.47 8.04 -7.56
N HIS A 193 -5.51 8.02 -8.89
CA HIS A 193 -4.70 8.93 -9.70
C HIS A 193 -5.26 10.36 -9.56
N ARG A 194 -4.39 11.34 -9.27
CA ARG A 194 -4.76 12.73 -8.97
C ARG A 194 -4.42 13.72 -10.08
N GLY A 195 -3.85 13.21 -11.18
CA GLY A 195 -3.47 13.96 -12.37
C GLY A 195 -4.64 14.47 -13.20
N GLN A 196 -4.34 15.32 -14.19
CA GLN A 196 -5.35 15.93 -15.06
C GLN A 196 -6.15 14.88 -15.83
N ILE A 197 -5.52 13.79 -16.28
CA ILE A 197 -6.22 12.71 -16.97
C ILE A 197 -7.31 12.09 -16.10
N ALA A 198 -7.03 11.88 -14.80
CA ALA A 198 -8.00 11.31 -13.89
C ALA A 198 -9.15 12.27 -13.56
N LYS A 199 -8.86 13.58 -13.51
CA LYS A 199 -9.88 14.63 -13.35
C LYS A 199 -10.79 14.74 -14.57
N ASP A 200 -10.20 14.74 -15.78
CA ASP A 200 -10.94 14.89 -17.04
C ASP A 200 -11.87 13.70 -17.33
N LEU A 201 -11.52 12.52 -16.83
CA LEU A 201 -12.28 11.28 -17.00
C LEU A 201 -13.24 10.99 -15.84
N ALA A 202 -13.29 11.84 -14.81
CA ALA A 202 -14.10 11.61 -13.63
C ALA A 202 -15.60 11.67 -13.93
N GLY A 203 -16.38 10.85 -13.22
CA GLY A 203 -17.84 10.87 -13.32
C GLY A 203 -18.48 12.09 -12.64
N PRO A 204 -19.80 12.31 -12.80
CA PRO A 204 -20.52 13.49 -12.31
C PRO A 204 -20.46 13.79 -10.80
N ASP A 205 -19.96 12.86 -9.98
CA ASP A 205 -19.85 13.01 -8.51
C ASP A 205 -18.49 12.50 -7.99
N GLU A 206 -17.50 12.32 -8.86
CA GLU A 206 -16.17 11.83 -8.51
C GLU A 206 -15.12 12.93 -8.70
N GLU A 207 -14.20 13.08 -7.76
CA GLU A 207 -13.06 14.00 -7.93
C GLU A 207 -12.04 13.44 -8.94
N PHE A 208 -11.87 12.11 -8.94
CA PHE A 208 -10.93 11.40 -9.80
C PHE A 208 -11.54 10.10 -10.30
N ALA A 209 -11.32 9.79 -11.58
CA ALA A 209 -11.75 8.53 -12.18
C ALA A 209 -10.98 7.31 -11.64
N ASP A 210 -11.66 6.16 -11.56
CA ASP A 210 -10.99 4.86 -11.45
C ASP A 210 -10.36 4.47 -12.79
N ILE A 211 -9.11 4.92 -12.98
CA ILE A 211 -8.33 4.71 -14.20
C ILE A 211 -8.15 3.23 -14.53
N PHE A 212 -8.00 2.36 -13.52
CA PHE A 212 -7.85 0.93 -13.76
C PHE A 212 -9.15 0.31 -14.26
N GLN A 213 -10.29 0.70 -13.68
CA GLN A 213 -11.58 0.22 -14.13
C GLN A 213 -11.91 0.69 -15.55
N LEU A 214 -11.63 1.96 -15.89
CA LEU A 214 -11.79 2.47 -17.26
C LEU A 214 -10.95 1.69 -18.27
N TYR A 215 -9.71 1.33 -17.93
CA TYR A 215 -8.88 0.50 -18.81
C TYR A 215 -9.43 -0.92 -18.95
N LEU A 216 -9.83 -1.56 -17.85
CA LEU A 216 -10.39 -2.92 -17.86
C LEU A 216 -11.69 -3.02 -18.66
N ASN A 217 -12.50 -1.96 -18.68
CA ASN A 217 -13.71 -1.86 -19.49
C ASN A 217 -13.44 -1.64 -20.98
N GLY A 218 -12.23 -1.19 -21.33
CA GLY A 218 -11.88 -0.77 -22.69
C GLY A 218 -12.27 0.67 -23.03
N ASP A 219 -12.66 1.47 -22.03
CA ASP A 219 -13.05 2.87 -22.20
C ASP A 219 -11.83 3.76 -22.48
N ILE A 220 -10.65 3.37 -22.00
CA ILE A 220 -9.37 4.04 -22.28
C ILE A 220 -8.30 3.04 -22.76
N SER A 221 -7.33 3.55 -23.51
CA SER A 221 -6.18 2.76 -23.94
C SER A 221 -5.22 2.49 -22.77
N LYS A 222 -4.44 1.40 -22.91
CA LYS A 222 -3.33 1.10 -21.98
C LYS A 222 -2.35 2.26 -21.84
N GLU A 223 -2.09 2.97 -22.93
CA GLU A 223 -1.23 4.15 -22.95
C GLU A 223 -1.81 5.30 -22.12
N LYS A 224 -3.11 5.57 -22.24
CA LYS A 224 -3.78 6.62 -21.45
C LYS A 224 -3.73 6.33 -19.95
N MET A 225 -3.94 5.08 -19.53
CA MET A 225 -3.76 4.65 -18.14
C MET A 225 -2.33 4.90 -17.65
N ARG A 226 -1.33 4.53 -18.46
CA ARG A 226 0.10 4.70 -18.12
C ARG A 226 0.49 6.18 -18.03
N GLN A 227 -0.06 7.03 -18.89
CA GLN A 227 0.12 8.48 -18.80
C GLN A 227 -0.46 9.03 -17.49
N SER A 228 -1.66 8.58 -17.10
CA SER A 228 -2.27 8.98 -15.83
C SER A 228 -1.43 8.55 -14.62
N TYR A 229 -0.82 7.37 -14.65
CA TYR A 229 0.14 6.94 -13.63
C TYR A 229 1.37 7.87 -13.55
N VAL A 230 1.93 8.28 -14.70
CA VAL A 230 3.06 9.22 -14.77
C VAL A 230 2.69 10.59 -14.20
N GLU A 231 1.47 11.09 -14.42
CA GLU A 231 1.01 12.32 -13.77
C GLU A 231 1.01 12.19 -12.23
N ASN A 232 0.60 11.04 -11.71
CA ASN A 232 0.60 10.79 -10.27
C ASN A 232 2.02 10.69 -9.70
N VAL A 233 2.94 10.08 -10.44
CA VAL A 233 4.38 10.09 -10.13
C VAL A 233 4.88 11.53 -10.04
N ASN A 234 4.59 12.37 -11.03
CA ASN A 234 5.05 13.76 -11.04
C ASN A 234 4.54 14.57 -9.84
N ILE A 235 3.30 14.33 -9.41
CA ILE A 235 2.72 14.93 -8.21
C ILE A 235 3.44 14.43 -6.95
N ALA A 236 3.66 13.12 -6.83
CA ALA A 236 4.33 12.55 -5.66
C ALA A 236 5.76 13.09 -5.52
N GLU A 237 6.50 13.15 -6.64
CA GLU A 237 7.87 13.66 -6.65
C GLU A 237 7.98 15.14 -6.29
N SER A 238 6.99 15.99 -6.58
CA SER A 238 7.07 17.40 -6.17
C SER A 238 7.05 17.58 -4.65
N TYR A 239 6.36 16.70 -3.92
CA TYR A 239 6.36 16.76 -2.45
C TYR A 239 7.66 16.19 -1.86
N VAL A 240 8.21 15.15 -2.48
CA VAL A 240 9.52 14.61 -2.09
C VAL A 240 10.63 15.63 -2.37
N GLU A 241 10.56 16.35 -3.48
CA GLU A 241 11.51 17.43 -3.82
C GLU A 241 11.56 18.48 -2.70
N SER A 242 10.40 19.01 -2.27
CA SER A 242 10.34 19.96 -1.15
C SER A 242 10.83 19.37 0.19
N LEU A 243 10.68 18.07 0.41
CA LEU A 243 11.24 17.40 1.59
C LEU A 243 12.78 17.36 1.52
N LEU A 244 13.33 16.98 0.37
CA LEU A 244 14.76 16.75 0.18
C LEU A 244 15.60 18.01 0.31
N GLU A 245 15.04 19.19 0.02
CA GLU A 245 15.71 20.48 0.17
C GLU A 245 16.17 20.77 1.61
N GLU A 246 15.51 20.16 2.60
CA GLU A 246 15.70 20.41 4.04
C GLU A 246 16.26 19.19 4.79
N LEU A 247 16.50 18.06 4.11
CA LEU A 247 16.99 16.84 4.75
C LEU A 247 18.51 16.74 4.69
N GLU A 248 19.12 16.64 5.87
CA GLU A 248 20.51 16.23 6.05
C GLU A 248 20.62 14.71 6.22
N GLY A 249 21.79 14.14 5.95
CA GLY A 249 22.05 12.71 6.05
C GLY A 249 21.98 11.96 4.73
N LYS A 250 22.38 10.68 4.78
CA LYS A 250 22.32 9.79 3.63
C LYS A 250 20.87 9.43 3.30
N THR A 251 20.36 9.94 2.18
CA THR A 251 18.96 9.75 1.79
C THR A 251 18.81 8.75 0.65
N VAL A 252 17.85 7.84 0.82
CA VAL A 252 17.44 6.86 -0.19
C VAL A 252 15.98 7.06 -0.55
N LEU A 253 15.69 7.03 -1.86
CA LEU A 253 14.32 6.95 -2.39
C LEU A 253 14.06 5.52 -2.84
N THR A 254 12.95 4.96 -2.39
CA THR A 254 12.51 3.60 -2.75
C THR A 254 11.00 3.53 -2.86
N SER A 255 10.50 2.35 -3.20
CA SER A 255 9.10 1.99 -3.06
C SER A 255 8.93 0.73 -2.22
N ASP A 256 7.77 0.57 -1.60
CA ASP A 256 7.37 -0.63 -0.88
C ASP A 256 6.98 -1.76 -1.84
N HIS A 257 6.36 -1.43 -2.97
CA HIS A 257 6.07 -2.33 -4.09
C HIS A 257 5.90 -1.53 -5.39
N GLY A 258 5.78 -2.21 -6.53
CA GLY A 258 5.38 -1.58 -7.78
C GLY A 258 3.91 -1.79 -8.12
N GLU A 259 3.57 -1.61 -9.39
CA GLU A 259 2.19 -1.47 -9.87
C GLU A 259 2.01 -2.19 -11.20
N ASN A 260 0.92 -2.93 -11.41
CA ASN A 260 0.60 -3.43 -12.75
C ASN A 260 -0.17 -2.36 -13.53
N LEU A 261 0.29 -2.11 -14.75
CA LEU A 261 -0.22 -1.10 -15.67
C LEU A 261 -0.59 -1.77 -17.01
N GLY A 262 -1.33 -2.88 -16.93
CA GLY A 262 -1.89 -3.62 -18.06
C GLY A 262 -0.98 -4.73 -18.59
N GLU A 263 0.01 -5.18 -17.83
CA GLU A 263 0.78 -6.38 -18.14
C GLU A 263 -0.11 -7.63 -18.22
N VAL A 264 0.31 -8.67 -18.94
CA VAL A 264 -0.47 -9.89 -19.08
C VAL A 264 0.24 -11.04 -18.37
N GLN A 265 -0.44 -11.66 -17.42
CA GLN A 265 0.06 -12.81 -16.68
C GLN A 265 -1.01 -13.90 -16.66
N PHE A 266 -0.62 -15.15 -16.97
CA PHE A 266 -1.54 -16.28 -17.12
C PHE A 266 -2.71 -16.02 -18.09
N GLY A 267 -2.47 -15.21 -19.14
CA GLY A 267 -3.48 -14.86 -20.13
C GLY A 267 -4.49 -13.80 -19.68
N LEU A 268 -4.33 -13.21 -18.49
CA LEU A 268 -5.19 -12.16 -17.95
C LEU A 268 -4.44 -10.83 -17.87
N PRO A 269 -5.09 -9.70 -18.21
CA PRO A 269 -4.54 -8.39 -17.93
C PRO A 269 -4.44 -8.18 -16.41
N ARG A 270 -3.32 -7.64 -15.98
CA ARG A 270 -3.04 -7.24 -14.60
C ARG A 270 -3.05 -5.73 -14.52
N VAL A 271 -3.77 -5.24 -13.52
CA VAL A 271 -3.75 -3.87 -13.05
C VAL A 271 -3.69 -3.94 -11.53
N ASN A 272 -3.31 -2.84 -10.89
CA ASN A 272 -3.15 -2.80 -9.45
C ASN A 272 -1.98 -3.69 -8.93
N HIS A 273 -1.69 -3.56 -7.64
CA HIS A 273 -0.69 -4.33 -6.93
C HIS A 273 -1.29 -5.64 -6.38
N GLY A 274 -0.56 -6.35 -5.52
CA GLY A 274 -1.01 -7.63 -4.95
C GLY A 274 -0.75 -8.84 -5.84
N HIS A 275 0.02 -8.65 -6.91
CA HIS A 275 0.36 -9.70 -7.87
C HIS A 275 1.85 -10.04 -7.88
N GLU A 276 2.17 -11.33 -8.02
CA GLU A 276 3.55 -11.84 -8.10
C GLU A 276 4.16 -11.63 -9.50
N THR A 277 4.35 -10.36 -9.84
CA THR A 277 4.82 -9.86 -11.13
C THR A 277 6.15 -9.14 -10.95
N VAL A 278 6.96 -9.05 -12.00
CA VAL A 278 8.23 -8.30 -11.90
C VAL A 278 7.97 -6.81 -11.71
N GLU A 279 6.82 -6.34 -12.16
CA GLU A 279 6.33 -4.97 -12.07
C GLU A 279 5.95 -4.58 -10.63
N CYS A 280 5.35 -5.49 -9.85
CA CYS A 280 5.07 -5.24 -8.43
C CYS A 280 6.26 -5.55 -7.50
N ARG A 281 7.17 -6.45 -7.90
CA ARG A 281 8.22 -6.94 -7.01
C ARG A 281 9.56 -6.20 -7.16
N PHE A 282 9.83 -5.55 -8.30
CA PHE A 282 11.06 -4.78 -8.49
C PHE A 282 10.81 -3.28 -8.37
N VAL A 283 11.49 -2.66 -7.41
CA VAL A 283 11.34 -1.26 -7.00
C VAL A 283 12.63 -0.48 -7.26
N PRO A 284 12.55 0.85 -7.41
CA PRO A 284 13.74 1.70 -7.40
C PRO A 284 14.40 1.66 -6.02
N TRP A 285 15.72 1.71 -6.03
CA TRP A 285 16.52 2.06 -4.86
C TRP A 285 17.51 3.12 -5.33
N LEU A 286 17.14 4.39 -5.19
CA LEU A 286 17.97 5.53 -5.58
C LEU A 286 18.72 6.04 -4.35
N GLN A 287 20.04 5.95 -4.39
CA GLN A 287 20.90 6.62 -3.40
C GLN A 287 21.20 8.03 -3.91
N LEU A 288 20.73 9.03 -3.17
CA LEU A 288 21.03 10.42 -3.49
C LEU A 288 22.46 10.78 -3.06
N PRO A 289 23.09 11.77 -3.73
CA PRO A 289 24.32 12.36 -3.21
C PRO A 289 24.13 12.82 -1.76
N SER A 290 24.95 12.32 -0.86
CA SER A 290 24.81 12.58 0.58
C SER A 290 25.94 13.47 1.09
N GLY A 291 25.58 14.46 1.91
CA GLY A 291 26.51 15.29 2.67
C GLY A 291 26.89 14.68 4.02
N GLU A 292 26.85 15.49 5.09
CA GLU A 292 27.12 15.03 6.44
C GLU A 292 26.10 13.99 6.93
N ARG A 293 26.56 13.05 7.76
CA ARG A 293 25.76 11.95 8.32
C ARG A 293 25.15 12.36 9.65
N LYS A 294 23.98 11.81 9.95
CA LYS A 294 23.35 11.99 11.27
C LYS A 294 24.06 11.18 12.35
N GLU A 295 24.15 11.73 13.57
CA GLU A 295 24.54 10.96 14.76
C GLU A 295 23.32 10.22 15.33
N ILE A 296 23.14 8.96 14.92
CA ILE A 296 21.95 8.16 15.28
C ILE A 296 22.02 7.66 16.72
N LYS A 297 20.95 7.89 17.51
CA LYS A 297 20.84 7.46 18.92
C LYS A 297 19.54 6.72 19.21
N LYS A 298 19.64 5.56 19.87
CA LYS A 298 18.49 4.81 20.42
C LYS A 298 18.01 5.43 21.73
N GLU A 299 16.68 5.52 21.89
CA GLU A 299 16.01 6.01 23.11
C GLU A 299 14.68 5.29 23.30
N GLU A 300 14.10 5.33 24.50
CA GLU A 300 12.81 4.70 24.75
C GLU A 300 11.72 5.14 23.76
N SER A 301 10.90 4.19 23.33
CA SER A 301 9.81 4.46 22.40
C SER A 301 8.80 5.42 23.01
N LYS A 302 8.36 6.38 22.18
CA LYS A 302 7.24 7.28 22.45
C LYS A 302 5.91 6.73 21.94
N GLY A 303 5.90 5.52 21.38
CA GLY A 303 4.71 4.84 20.88
C GLY A 303 4.17 5.41 19.57
N PHE A 304 2.87 5.18 19.35
CA PHE A 304 2.15 5.59 18.15
C PHE A 304 1.33 6.85 18.43
N ASP A 305 1.44 7.81 17.53
CA ASP A 305 0.75 9.09 17.58
C ASP A 305 -0.13 9.19 16.32
N TYR A 306 -1.44 9.23 16.58
CA TYR A 306 -2.48 9.17 15.57
C TYR A 306 -3.06 10.56 15.32
N SER A 307 -3.23 10.98 14.06
CA SER A 307 -4.10 12.12 13.75
C SER A 307 -5.58 11.72 13.88
N ASP A 308 -6.40 12.61 14.47
CA ASP A 308 -7.64 12.21 15.15
C ASP A 308 -8.87 12.00 14.24
N ASP A 309 -8.98 12.63 13.06
CA ASP A 309 -10.33 12.74 12.45
C ASP A 309 -10.51 12.20 11.02
N GLY A 310 -9.45 11.94 10.25
CA GLY A 310 -9.57 11.61 8.81
C GLY A 310 -9.48 10.13 8.42
N VAL A 311 -8.92 9.27 9.28
CA VAL A 311 -8.41 7.94 8.87
C VAL A 311 -9.13 6.79 9.57
N MET A 312 -10.10 7.06 10.44
CA MET A 312 -10.71 6.04 11.30
C MET A 312 -11.29 4.84 10.55
N ARG A 313 -11.93 5.06 9.39
CA ARG A 313 -12.50 3.96 8.59
C ARG A 313 -11.42 3.07 7.96
N GLU A 314 -10.42 3.66 7.33
CA GLU A 314 -9.30 2.92 6.73
C GLU A 314 -8.49 2.20 7.81
N ARG A 315 -8.31 2.83 8.97
CA ARG A 315 -7.71 2.21 10.16
C ARG A 315 -8.50 0.98 10.60
N LEU A 316 -9.83 1.08 10.70
CA LEU A 316 -10.68 -0.05 11.08
C LEU A 316 -10.60 -1.20 10.05
N GLU A 317 -10.65 -0.91 8.75
CA GLU A 317 -10.44 -1.91 7.68
C GLU A 317 -9.06 -2.54 7.76
N ALA A 318 -8.00 -1.73 7.82
CA ALA A 318 -6.62 -2.19 7.88
C ALA A 318 -6.32 -3.02 9.13
N LEU A 319 -7.03 -2.76 10.24
CA LEU A 319 -6.98 -3.52 11.49
C LEU A 319 -7.89 -4.77 11.49
N GLY A 320 -8.75 -4.93 10.48
CA GLY A 320 -9.62 -6.11 10.29
C GLY A 320 -10.93 -6.05 11.08
N TYR A 321 -11.39 -4.85 11.43
CA TYR A 321 -12.66 -4.61 12.12
C TYR A 321 -13.85 -4.44 11.17
N MET A 322 -13.62 -4.43 9.85
CA MET A 322 -14.64 -4.26 8.81
C MET A 322 -14.57 -5.33 7.73
#